data_AF-B7Q639-F1
#
_entry.id   AF-B7Q639-F1
#
_cell.length_a   1.000
_cell.length_b   1.000
_cell.length_c   1.000
_cell.angle_alpha   90.00
_cell.angle_beta   90.00
_cell.angle_gamma   90.00
#
_symmetry.space_group_name_H-M   'P 1'
#
loop_
_entity.id
_entity.type
_entity.pdbx_description
1 polymer ?
#
loop_
_entity_poly.entity_id
_entity_poly.type
_entity_poly.pdbx_seq_one_letter_code
_entity_poly.pdbx_strand_id
1 'polypeptide(L)'
;MRKESPDTGKLLDGMTRTFAARRHWIAKERPSAQEILQRFPALERAEEIFLEFQRFGGKSPVQTITAVAQQEMDTALDMASKKVDKITYEILERADTCSEEDRQCY
;
A
#
# COMPACT_ATOMS: atom_id res chain seq x y z
N MET A 1 1.97 35.75 -22.24
CA MET A 1 0.59 35.29 -21.97
C MET A 1 0.55 34.69 -20.57
N ARG A 2 -0.20 35.27 -19.63
CA ARG A 2 -0.47 34.58 -18.35
C ARG A 2 -1.35 33.37 -18.70
N LYS A 3 -0.85 32.15 -18.52
CA LYS A 3 -1.71 30.96 -18.50
C LYS A 3 -2.67 31.18 -17.34
N GLU A 4 -3.94 31.38 -17.63
CA GLU A 4 -4.98 31.36 -16.61
C GLU A 4 -4.83 30.06 -15.84
N SER A 5 -4.75 30.17 -14.52
CA SER A 5 -4.74 29.00 -13.65
C SER A 5 -5.98 28.17 -13.99
N PRO A 6 -5.83 26.87 -14.31
CA PRO A 6 -6.94 26.04 -14.73
C PRO A 6 -8.02 26.04 -13.65
N ASP A 7 -9.26 26.29 -14.07
CA ASP A 7 -10.45 26.27 -13.22
C ASP A 7 -10.63 24.87 -12.63
N THR A 8 -10.24 24.72 -11.38
CA THR A 8 -10.27 23.45 -10.64
C THR A 8 -11.70 22.94 -10.46
N GLY A 9 -12.68 23.83 -10.37
CA GLY A 9 -14.10 23.47 -10.25
C GLY A 9 -14.61 22.81 -11.54
N LYS A 10 -14.32 23.40 -12.70
CA LYS A 10 -14.66 22.81 -14.00
C LYS A 10 -13.94 21.49 -14.26
N LEU A 11 -12.70 21.38 -13.80
CA LEU A 11 -11.93 20.14 -13.92
C LEU A 11 -12.56 19.02 -13.10
N LEU A 12 -12.88 19.27 -11.82
CA LEU A 12 -13.51 18.29 -10.93
C LEU A 12 -14.88 17.85 -11.46
N ASP A 13 -15.69 18.78 -11.95
CA ASP A 13 -16.99 18.51 -12.54
C ASP A 13 -16.87 17.66 -13.82
N GLY A 14 -15.93 18.00 -14.70
CA GLY A 14 -15.59 17.19 -15.87
C GLY A 14 -15.12 15.77 -15.50
N MET A 15 -14.26 15.66 -14.48
CA MET A 15 -13.75 14.38 -13.98
C MET A 15 -14.85 13.54 -13.34
N THR A 16 -15.83 14.16 -12.68
CA THR A 16 -17.01 13.52 -12.10
C THR A 16 -17.91 12.94 -13.19
N ARG A 17 -18.28 13.75 -14.19
CA ARG A 17 -19.14 13.30 -15.29
C ARG A 17 -18.54 12.14 -16.09
N THR A 18 -17.22 12.17 -16.28
CA THR A 18 -16.51 11.17 -17.10
C THR A 18 -16.13 9.91 -16.32
N PHE A 19 -16.36 9.85 -15.01
CA PHE A 19 -15.92 8.76 -14.15
C PHE A 19 -16.42 7.38 -14.59
N ALA A 20 -17.73 7.22 -14.73
CA ALA A 20 -18.33 5.94 -15.10
C ALA A 20 -17.88 5.46 -16.49
N ALA A 21 -17.84 6.38 -17.47
CA ALA A 21 -17.43 6.08 -18.84
C ALA A 21 -15.95 5.69 -18.91
N ARG A 22 -15.08 6.44 -18.22
CA ARG A 22 -13.64 6.13 -18.11
C ARG A 22 -13.42 4.76 -17.47
N ARG A 23 -14.11 4.45 -16.37
CA ARG A 23 -14.01 3.14 -15.69
C ARG A 23 -14.47 1.99 -16.58
N HIS A 24 -15.60 2.15 -17.25
CA HIS A 24 -16.11 1.16 -18.18
C HIS A 24 -15.10 0.89 -19.31
N TRP A 25 -14.53 1.95 -19.89
CA TRP A 25 -13.51 1.84 -20.92
C TRP A 25 -12.24 1.15 -20.42
N ILE A 26 -11.71 1.53 -19.25
CA ILE A 26 -10.50 0.90 -18.67
C ILE A 26 -10.74 -0.59 -18.39
N ALA A 27 -11.89 -0.94 -17.82
CA ALA A 27 -12.20 -2.33 -17.50
C ALA A 27 -12.37 -3.20 -18.75
N LYS A 28 -12.96 -2.63 -19.81
CA LYS A 28 -13.24 -3.32 -21.06
C LYS A 28 -12.00 -3.46 -21.94
N GLU A 29 -11.32 -2.35 -22.22
CA GLU A 29 -10.25 -2.27 -23.22
C GLU A 29 -8.87 -2.57 -22.62
N ARG A 30 -8.74 -2.59 -21.28
CA ARG A 30 -7.48 -2.81 -20.54
C ARG A 30 -6.28 -2.03 -21.12
N PRO A 31 -6.42 -0.70 -21.31
CA PRO A 31 -5.37 0.13 -21.88
C PRO A 31 -4.16 0.25 -20.95
N SER A 32 -3.00 0.58 -21.53
CA SER A 32 -1.80 0.93 -20.78
C SER A 32 -1.98 2.25 -20.02
N ALA A 33 -1.14 2.47 -19.00
CA ALA A 33 -1.14 3.73 -18.24
C ALA A 33 -0.91 4.95 -19.15
N GLN A 34 -0.06 4.83 -20.18
CA GLN A 34 0.21 5.91 -21.13
C GLN A 34 -1.04 6.27 -21.94
N GLU A 35 -1.79 5.28 -22.43
CA GLU A 35 -3.04 5.51 -23.17
C GLU A 35 -4.13 6.12 -22.30
N ILE A 36 -4.18 5.75 -21.01
CA ILE A 36 -5.07 6.36 -20.03
C ILE A 36 -4.74 7.84 -19.87
N LEU A 37 -3.46 8.20 -19.71
CA LEU A 37 -3.03 9.59 -19.53
C LEU A 37 -3.22 10.43 -20.80
N GLN A 38 -3.00 9.86 -21.98
CA GLN A 38 -3.30 10.54 -23.25
C GLN A 38 -4.78 10.87 -23.39
N ARG A 39 -5.66 9.95 -22.99
CA ARG A 39 -7.11 10.11 -23.10
C ARG A 39 -7.71 10.95 -21.97
N PHE A 40 -7.11 10.90 -20.78
CA PHE A 40 -7.54 11.64 -19.59
C PHE A 40 -6.35 12.35 -18.93
N PRO A 41 -5.85 13.46 -19.52
CA PRO A 41 -4.63 14.12 -19.05
C PRO A 41 -4.73 14.69 -17.62
N ALA A 42 -5.96 14.93 -17.12
CA ALA A 42 -6.16 15.36 -15.75
C ALA A 42 -5.64 14.34 -14.72
N LEU A 43 -5.54 13.06 -15.09
CA LEU A 43 -4.96 12.00 -14.25
C LEU A 43 -3.43 12.08 -14.15
N GLU A 44 -2.76 12.99 -14.85
CA GLU A 44 -1.35 13.30 -14.55
C GLU A 44 -1.19 13.96 -13.17
N ARG A 45 -2.27 14.53 -12.62
CA ARG A 45 -2.30 15.09 -11.28
C ARG A 45 -2.55 14.00 -10.25
N ALA A 46 -1.65 13.90 -9.27
CA ALA A 46 -1.77 12.94 -8.19
C ALA A 46 -3.11 13.07 -7.45
N GLU A 47 -3.61 14.29 -7.26
CA GLU A 47 -4.88 14.58 -6.60
C GLU A 47 -6.06 13.92 -7.32
N GLU A 48 -6.09 13.97 -8.65
CA GLU A 48 -7.16 13.35 -9.46
C GLU A 48 -7.08 11.83 -9.41
N ILE A 49 -5.88 11.25 -9.37
CA ILE A 49 -5.69 9.81 -9.14
C ILE A 49 -6.27 9.41 -7.77
N PHE A 50 -5.97 10.17 -6.71
CA PHE A 50 -6.53 9.90 -5.39
C PHE A 50 -8.05 10.02 -5.36
N LEU A 51 -8.62 11.01 -6.04
CA LEU A 51 -10.07 11.16 -6.16
C LEU A 51 -10.71 9.99 -6.92
N GLU A 52 -10.06 9.47 -7.97
CA GLU A 52 -10.53 8.25 -8.66
C GLU A 52 -10.59 7.04 -7.72
N PHE A 53 -9.56 6.84 -6.90
CA PHE A 53 -9.54 5.76 -5.92
C PHE A 53 -10.58 5.97 -4.80
N GLN A 54 -10.79 7.20 -4.34
CA GLN A 54 -11.80 7.51 -3.32
C GLN A 54 -13.21 7.21 -3.84
N ARG A 55 -13.49 7.54 -5.11
CA ARG A 55 -14.78 7.23 -5.78
C ARG A 55 -15.00 5.72 -5.98
N PHE A 56 -13.93 4.94 -6.02
CA PHE A 56 -13.99 3.48 -6.16
C PHE A 56 -14.32 2.77 -4.85
N GLY A 57 -13.81 3.25 -3.70
CA GLY A 57 -13.84 2.51 -2.44
C GLY A 57 -14.64 3.14 -1.29
N GLY A 58 -15.12 4.38 -1.41
CA GLY A 58 -15.82 5.11 -0.34
C GLY A 58 -14.93 5.49 0.87
N LYS A 59 -13.88 4.72 1.15
CA LYS A 59 -12.79 5.04 2.09
C LYS A 59 -11.63 5.71 1.35
N SER A 60 -10.97 6.66 2.01
CA SER A 60 -9.85 7.39 1.42
C SER A 60 -8.74 6.40 1.01
N PRO A 61 -8.13 6.54 -0.18
CA PRO A 61 -7.05 5.65 -0.64
C PRO A 61 -5.84 5.69 0.31
N VAL A 62 -5.62 6.83 0.95
CA VAL A 62 -4.61 7.01 1.99
C VAL A 62 -4.91 6.12 3.20
N GLN A 63 -6.18 6.03 3.62
CA GLN A 63 -6.57 5.14 4.73
C GLN A 63 -6.34 3.66 4.38
N THR A 64 -6.58 3.27 3.12
CA THR A 64 -6.34 1.90 2.66
C THR A 64 -4.86 1.56 2.58
N ILE A 65 -4.03 2.45 2.02
CA ILE A 65 -2.57 2.25 1.93
C ILE A 65 -1.94 2.25 3.33
N THR A 66 -2.34 3.19 4.20
CA THR A 66 -1.87 3.21 5.59
C THR A 66 -2.31 1.96 6.35
N ALA A 67 -3.54 1.48 6.15
CA ALA A 67 -4.01 0.25 6.79
C ALA A 67 -3.22 -0.99 6.33
N VAL A 68 -2.94 -1.10 5.03
CA VAL A 68 -2.09 -2.19 4.50
C VAL A 68 -0.67 -2.08 5.07
N ALA A 69 -0.07 -0.89 5.05
CA ALA A 69 1.27 -0.68 5.61
C ALA A 69 1.32 -1.05 7.11
N GLN A 70 0.30 -0.70 7.88
CA GLN A 70 0.20 -1.05 9.29
C GLN A 70 0.11 -2.57 9.49
N GLN A 71 -0.72 -3.24 8.71
CA GLN A 71 -0.89 -4.70 8.77
C GLN A 71 0.41 -5.45 8.46
N GLU A 72 1.16 -5.01 7.44
CA GLU A 72 2.44 -5.60 7.08
C GLU A 72 3.51 -5.34 8.16
N MET A 73 3.51 -4.14 8.77
CA MET A 73 4.39 -3.83 9.90
C MET A 73 4.11 -4.71 11.12
N ASP A 74 2.83 -4.87 11.49
CA ASP A 74 2.44 -5.72 12.62
C ASP A 74 2.84 -7.18 12.38
N THR A 75 2.67 -7.66 11.14
CA THR A 75 3.08 -9.01 10.73
C THR A 75 4.60 -9.20 10.81
N ALA A 76 5.38 -8.20 10.36
CA ALA A 76 6.83 -8.24 10.43
C ALA A 76 7.33 -8.24 11.89
N LEU A 77 6.70 -7.47 12.76
CA LEU A 77 7.01 -7.44 14.20
C LEU A 77 6.69 -8.78 14.87
N ASP A 78 5.53 -9.38 14.59
CA ASP A 78 5.14 -10.69 15.13
C ASP A 78 6.13 -11.80 14.71
N MET A 79 6.54 -11.81 13.44
CA MET A 79 7.56 -12.76 12.96
C MET A 79 8.92 -12.55 13.64
N ALA A 80 9.32 -11.30 13.85
CA ALA A 80 10.57 -10.97 14.53
C ALA A 80 10.54 -11.43 16.00
N SER A 81 9.44 -11.18 16.71
CA SER A 81 9.24 -11.63 18.09
C SER A 81 9.32 -13.16 18.21
N LYS A 82 8.59 -13.90 17.36
CA LYS A 82 8.64 -15.38 17.36
C LYS A 82 10.04 -15.92 17.09
N LYS A 83 10.81 -15.24 16.23
CA LYS A 83 12.19 -15.63 15.92
C LYS A 83 13.12 -15.40 17.11
N VAL A 84 12.97 -14.28 17.82
CA VAL A 84 13.73 -13.99 19.04
C VAL A 84 13.41 -15.02 20.11
N ASP A 85 12.13 -15.31 20.36
CA ASP A 85 11.73 -16.30 21.37
C ASP A 85 12.36 -17.67 21.10
N LYS A 86 12.30 -18.12 19.83
CA LYS A 86 12.94 -19.38 19.42
C LYS A 86 14.44 -19.39 19.70
N ILE A 87 15.15 -18.33 19.33
CA ILE A 87 16.61 -18.22 19.56
C ILE A 87 16.92 -18.22 21.06
N THR A 88 16.13 -17.50 21.86
CA THR A 88 16.29 -17.48 23.32
C THR A 88 16.12 -18.86 23.92
N TYR A 89 15.09 -19.62 23.50
CA TYR A 89 14.92 -21.01 23.94
C TYR A 89 16.08 -21.91 23.51
N GLU A 90 16.56 -21.81 22.27
CA GLU A 90 17.71 -22.59 21.79
C GLU A 90 18.99 -22.26 22.58
N ILE A 91 19.20 -21.00 22.97
CA ILE A 91 20.34 -20.60 23.81
C ILE A 91 20.21 -21.17 25.22
N LEU A 92 19.01 -21.12 25.82
CA LEU A 92 18.74 -21.69 27.14
C LEU A 92 18.94 -23.20 27.16
N GLU A 93 18.41 -23.92 26.16
CA GLU A 93 18.62 -25.38 26.02
C GLU A 93 20.12 -25.72 25.90
N ARG A 94 20.87 -24.97 25.08
CA ARG A 94 22.33 -25.17 24.94
C ARG A 94 23.08 -24.89 26.24
N ALA A 95 22.66 -23.89 27.02
CA ALA A 95 23.26 -23.58 28.30
C ALA A 95 23.00 -24.68 29.34
N ASP A 96 21.78 -25.24 29.36
CA ASP A 96 21.42 -26.36 30.23
C ASP A 96 22.22 -27.62 29.89
N THR A 97 22.35 -27.96 28.61
CA THR A 97 23.14 -29.13 28.16
C THR A 97 24.64 -28.97 28.44
N CYS A 98 25.19 -27.75 28.33
CA CYS A 98 26.59 -27.49 28.67
C CYS A 98 26.88 -27.71 30.17
N SER A 99 25.91 -27.44 31.05
CA SER A 99 26.05 -27.67 32.49
C SER A 99 25.99 -29.15 32.90
N GLU A 100 25.33 -29.99 32.09
CA GLU A 100 25.25 -31.44 32.29
C GLU A 100 26.52 -32.16 31.82
N GLU A 101 27.12 -31.72 30.70
CA GLU A 101 28.40 -32.25 30.18
C GLU A 101 29.57 -32.00 31.15
N ASP A 102 29.58 -30.86 31.85
CA ASP A 102 30.56 -30.54 32.90
C ASP A 102 30.39 -31.41 34.17
N ARG A 103 29.20 -31.99 34.41
CA ARG A 103 28.93 -32.90 35.54
C ARG A 103 29.39 -34.34 35.32
N GLN A 104 29.64 -34.74 34.07
CA GLN A 104 30.06 -36.11 33.72
C GLN A 104 31.58 -36.33 33.78
N CYS A 105 32.37 -35.31 34.13
CA CYS A 105 33.83 -35.37 34.24
C CYS A 105 34.38 -35.65 35.66
N TYR A 106 33.57 -36.15 36.60
CA TYR A 106 34.02 -36.56 37.95
C TYR A 106 33.62 -37.99 38.31
#